data_AF-A0A8B6DUD0-F1
#
_entry.id   AF-A0A8B6DUD0-F1
#
_cell.length_a   1.000
_cell.length_b   1.000
_cell.length_c   1.000
_cell.angle_alpha   90.00
_cell.angle_beta   90.00
_cell.angle_gamma   90.00
#
_symmetry.space_group_name_H-M   'P 1'
#
loop_
_entity.id
_entity.type
_entity.pdbx_description
1 polymer ?
#
loop_
_entity_poly.entity_id
_entity_poly.type
_entity_poly.pdbx_seq_one_letter_code
_entity_poly.pdbx_strand_id
1 'polypeptide(L)'
;MDKIRKGRKDSKCILCEKRTKPGKRRPLCGETNKNLRNFLSKNFLVSPNDDDVICDTCRRKYYREGQAQVNTPTVLTNDTNANDPDFMPPSAPKRAKLSSPLSISLPISSTIKGHAQCCLCKKRGPKLMVVPQEARFHTFLEKNIIIPAGSRCCPRHLCTEGFTKEANEDITSVYTVSDFNRSGLLELIDTIREHALKNKNARIDFDKSSSLNDTDFRNLTGLTITDFEDLCSHIPNSAIRDTEYEA
;
A
#
# COMPACT_ATOMS: atom_id res chain seq x y z
N MET A 1 -9.45 29.06 -37.48
CA MET A 1 -8.23 29.82 -37.12
C MET A 1 -8.35 30.27 -35.67
N ASP A 2 -7.84 29.45 -34.76
CA ASP A 2 -7.88 29.69 -33.31
C ASP A 2 -6.93 30.82 -32.89
N LYS A 3 -7.49 31.96 -32.51
CA LYS A 3 -6.72 33.07 -31.93
C LYS A 3 -6.38 32.74 -30.48
N ILE A 4 -5.17 32.24 -30.25
CA ILE A 4 -4.55 32.15 -28.92
C ILE A 4 -4.42 33.58 -28.36
N ARG A 5 -5.32 33.97 -27.46
CA ARG A 5 -5.24 35.24 -26.72
C ARG A 5 -4.10 35.14 -25.68
N LYS A 6 -3.03 35.92 -25.87
CA LYS A 6 -1.98 36.18 -24.87
C LYS A 6 -2.60 36.75 -23.59
N GLY A 7 -2.64 35.97 -22.50
CA GLY A 7 -3.16 36.42 -21.21
C GLY A 7 -2.21 37.38 -20.48
N ARG A 8 -2.77 38.40 -19.80
CA ARG A 8 -2.04 39.39 -18.97
C ARG A 8 -1.12 38.73 -17.94
N LYS A 9 0.05 39.33 -17.66
CA LYS A 9 1.12 38.73 -16.83
C LYS A 9 0.68 38.38 -15.40
N ASP A 10 -0.25 39.13 -14.81
CA ASP A 10 -0.82 38.85 -13.49
C ASP A 10 -2.35 38.95 -13.51
N SER A 11 -3.06 37.87 -13.16
CA SER A 11 -4.52 37.86 -13.00
C SER A 11 -4.86 37.37 -11.59
N LYS A 12 -5.82 38.01 -10.94
CA LYS A 12 -6.30 37.63 -9.60
C LYS A 12 -7.31 36.50 -9.71
N CYS A 13 -7.27 35.57 -8.76
CA CYS A 13 -8.29 34.54 -8.64
C CYS A 13 -9.62 35.17 -8.22
N ILE A 14 -10.71 34.85 -8.92
CA ILE A 14 -12.03 35.40 -8.59
C ILE A 14 -12.55 35.02 -7.18
N LEU A 15 -12.07 33.90 -6.62
CA LEU A 15 -12.55 33.40 -5.32
C LEU A 15 -11.70 33.81 -4.11
N CYS A 16 -10.41 34.03 -4.30
CA CYS A 16 -9.51 34.32 -3.18
C CYS A 16 -8.67 35.57 -3.39
N GLU A 17 -8.87 36.25 -4.51
CA GLU A 17 -8.19 37.48 -4.94
C GLU A 17 -6.67 37.40 -5.04
N LYS A 18 -6.07 36.25 -4.71
CA LYS A 18 -4.64 36.00 -4.78
C LYS A 18 -4.19 36.06 -6.24
N ARG A 19 -3.04 36.71 -6.46
CA ARG A 19 -2.38 36.75 -7.78
C ARG A 19 -2.00 35.35 -8.22
N THR A 20 -2.33 35.00 -9.45
CA THR A 20 -2.11 33.67 -10.02
C THR A 20 -1.10 33.72 -11.15
N LYS A 21 -0.10 32.82 -11.09
CA LYS A 21 0.88 32.65 -12.17
C LYS A 21 0.22 32.01 -13.40
N PRO A 22 0.66 32.32 -14.64
CA PRO A 22 0.05 31.81 -15.87
C PRO A 22 -0.12 30.28 -15.94
N GLY A 23 0.81 29.49 -15.39
CA GLY A 23 0.72 28.02 -15.38
C GLY A 23 -0.16 27.42 -14.26
N LYS A 24 -0.61 28.23 -13.29
CA LYS A 24 -1.41 27.78 -12.13
C LYS A 24 -2.83 28.37 -12.11
N ARG A 25 -3.24 29.00 -13.20
CA ARG A 25 -4.55 29.62 -13.35
C ARG A 25 -5.29 28.98 -14.51
N ARG A 26 -6.61 28.79 -14.34
CA ARG A 26 -7.49 28.34 -15.41
C ARG A 26 -8.42 29.50 -15.77
N PRO A 27 -8.46 29.92 -17.04
CA PRO A 27 -9.43 30.92 -17.47
C PRO A 27 -10.83 30.32 -17.38
N LEU A 28 -11.79 31.13 -16.96
CA LEU A 28 -13.18 30.73 -16.91
C LEU A 28 -13.86 30.88 -18.28
N CYS A 29 -13.21 31.47 -19.29
CA CYS A 29 -13.77 31.64 -20.63
C CYS A 29 -14.12 30.32 -21.35
N GLY A 30 -15.14 30.42 -22.21
CA GLY A 30 -15.57 29.37 -23.14
C GLY A 30 -16.51 28.32 -22.55
N GLU A 31 -17.22 27.62 -23.46
CA GLU A 31 -18.23 26.60 -23.14
C GLU A 31 -17.65 25.43 -22.30
N THR A 32 -16.36 25.17 -22.43
CA THR A 32 -15.65 24.08 -21.72
C THR A 32 -15.55 24.28 -20.20
N ASN A 33 -15.77 25.49 -19.68
CA ASN A 33 -15.72 25.79 -18.25
C ASN A 33 -17.08 26.23 -17.67
N LYS A 34 -18.19 26.02 -18.39
CA LYS A 34 -19.55 26.40 -17.97
C LYS A 34 -19.98 25.79 -16.63
N ASN A 35 -19.65 24.52 -16.39
CA ASN A 35 -19.96 23.83 -15.13
C ASN A 35 -19.22 24.46 -13.94
N LEU A 36 -17.96 24.86 -14.17
CA LEU A 36 -17.17 25.54 -13.16
C LEU A 36 -17.73 26.94 -12.88
N ARG A 37 -18.17 27.69 -13.90
CA ARG A 37 -18.85 28.99 -13.71
C ARG A 37 -20.14 28.86 -12.91
N ASN A 38 -21.00 27.92 -13.31
CA ASN A 38 -22.28 27.69 -12.62
C ASN A 38 -22.09 27.30 -11.16
N PHE A 39 -21.07 26.51 -10.84
CA PHE A 39 -20.74 26.17 -9.46
C PHE A 39 -20.27 27.38 -8.65
N LEU A 40 -19.42 28.23 -9.24
CA LEU A 40 -18.95 29.44 -8.60
C LEU A 40 -20.10 30.41 -8.31
N SER A 41 -21.03 30.55 -9.24
CA SER A 41 -22.21 31.40 -9.07
C SER A 41 -23.19 30.85 -8.04
N LYS A 42 -23.41 29.53 -8.01
CA LYS A 42 -24.35 28.91 -7.05
C LYS A 42 -23.81 28.85 -5.62
N ASN A 43 -22.53 28.50 -5.43
CA ASN A 43 -21.99 28.23 -4.09
C ASN A 43 -21.25 29.41 -3.46
N PHE A 44 -20.76 30.34 -4.28
CA PHE A 44 -19.98 31.49 -3.80
C PHE A 44 -20.61 32.83 -4.16
N LEU A 45 -21.80 32.85 -4.79
CA LEU A 45 -22.52 34.06 -5.21
C LEU A 45 -21.65 34.98 -6.09
N VAL A 46 -20.75 34.39 -6.88
CA VAL A 46 -19.83 35.12 -7.75
C VAL A 46 -20.34 35.08 -9.20
N SER A 47 -20.38 36.21 -9.89
CA SER A 47 -20.71 36.30 -11.32
C SER A 47 -19.42 36.36 -12.15
N PRO A 48 -18.94 35.24 -12.72
CA PRO A 48 -17.69 35.20 -13.47
C PRO A 48 -17.85 35.81 -14.87
N ASN A 49 -16.99 36.78 -15.18
CA ASN A 49 -16.82 37.38 -16.49
C ASN A 49 -15.88 36.54 -17.39
N ASP A 50 -15.85 36.87 -18.68
CA ASP A 50 -15.03 36.18 -19.67
C ASP A 50 -13.51 36.33 -19.47
N ASP A 51 -13.09 37.36 -18.75
CA ASP A 51 -11.67 37.58 -18.43
C ASP A 51 -11.24 37.00 -17.06
N ASP A 52 -12.18 36.39 -16.32
CA ASP A 52 -11.89 35.91 -14.97
C ASP A 52 -11.15 34.58 -14.97
N VAL A 53 -10.30 34.41 -13.95
CA VAL A 53 -9.48 33.22 -13.76
C VAL A 53 -9.65 32.66 -12.36
N ILE A 54 -9.50 31.35 -12.24
CA ILE A 54 -9.46 30.66 -10.95
C ILE A 54 -8.06 30.07 -10.71
N CYS A 55 -7.57 30.17 -9.48
CA CYS A 55 -6.32 29.53 -9.08
C CYS A 55 -6.50 28.01 -8.90
N ASP A 56 -5.43 27.26 -9.07
CA ASP A 56 -5.44 25.80 -8.89
C ASP A 56 -5.93 25.35 -7.50
N THR A 57 -5.61 26.11 -6.45
CA THR A 57 -6.07 25.82 -5.08
C THR A 57 -7.59 25.91 -4.95
N CYS A 58 -8.19 26.97 -5.50
CA CYS A 58 -9.65 27.15 -5.49
C CYS A 58 -10.34 26.17 -6.45
N ARG A 59 -9.72 25.86 -7.58
CA ARG A 59 -10.19 24.82 -8.50
C ARG A 59 -10.21 23.44 -7.86
N ARG A 60 -9.25 23.12 -6.99
CA ARG A 60 -9.25 21.86 -6.22
C ARG A 60 -10.36 21.78 -5.17
N LYS A 61 -10.89 22.92 -4.69
CA LYS A 61 -12.11 22.92 -3.85
C LYS A 61 -13.33 22.49 -4.65
N TYR A 62 -13.49 23.03 -5.87
CA TYR A 62 -14.53 22.57 -6.81
C TYR A 62 -14.49 21.06 -7.05
N TYR A 63 -13.32 20.46 -7.29
CA TYR A 63 -13.27 19.01 -7.52
C TYR A 63 -13.51 18.18 -6.26
N ARG A 64 -13.12 18.68 -5.07
CA ARG A 64 -13.40 17.99 -3.81
C ARG A 64 -14.90 18.00 -3.48
N GLU A 65 -15.56 19.13 -3.67
CA GLU A 65 -17.00 19.29 -3.43
C GLU A 65 -17.83 18.67 -4.57
N GLY A 66 -17.34 18.71 -5.80
CA GLY A 66 -17.92 18.03 -6.95
C GLY A 66 -17.85 16.51 -6.84
N GLN A 67 -16.77 15.93 -6.29
CA GLN A 67 -16.72 14.49 -6.02
C GLN A 67 -17.66 14.04 -4.90
N ALA A 68 -18.10 14.96 -4.02
CA ALA A 68 -19.18 14.67 -3.07
C ALA A 68 -20.56 14.64 -3.75
N GLN A 69 -20.73 15.31 -4.91
CA GLN A 69 -21.98 15.41 -5.68
C GLN A 69 -22.04 14.45 -6.88
N VAL A 70 -20.92 13.83 -7.29
CA VAL A 70 -20.87 12.82 -8.38
C VAL A 70 -21.13 11.39 -7.85
N ASN A 71 -21.37 11.24 -6.55
CA ASN A 71 -21.96 10.02 -5.97
C ASN A 71 -23.50 9.98 -6.09
N THR A 72 -24.10 10.91 -6.84
CA THR A 72 -25.48 10.81 -7.32
C THR A 72 -25.45 10.70 -8.85
N PRO A 73 -25.87 9.57 -9.44
CA PRO A 73 -25.81 9.38 -10.88
C PRO A 73 -26.89 10.22 -11.55
N THR A 74 -26.52 11.33 -12.18
CA THR A 74 -27.36 11.98 -13.19
C THR A 74 -26.99 11.39 -14.54
N VAL A 75 -27.86 10.52 -15.04
CA VAL A 75 -27.79 9.91 -16.36
C VAL A 75 -28.00 11.00 -17.40
N LEU A 76 -27.03 11.16 -18.32
CA LEU A 76 -27.24 11.85 -19.59
C LEU A 76 -28.14 10.96 -20.45
N THR A 77 -29.41 11.33 -20.58
CA THR A 77 -30.31 10.79 -21.58
C THR A 77 -29.98 11.40 -22.94
N ASN A 78 -29.51 10.58 -23.88
CA ASN A 78 -29.92 10.68 -25.28
C ASN A 78 -30.81 9.46 -25.56
N ASP A 79 -32.11 9.72 -25.72
CA ASP A 79 -33.08 9.08 -26.62
C ASP A 79 -32.68 7.72 -27.21
N THR A 80 -33.42 6.61 -27.04
CA THR A 80 -34.85 6.42 -27.32
C THR A 80 -35.32 5.05 -26.78
N ASN A 81 -36.52 5.02 -26.19
CA ASN A 81 -37.51 3.93 -26.15
C ASN A 81 -37.07 2.47 -25.89
N ALA A 82 -37.33 1.96 -24.68
CA ALA A 82 -38.23 0.82 -24.44
C ALA A 82 -38.43 0.61 -22.93
N ASN A 83 -39.70 0.58 -22.51
CA ASN A 83 -40.12 0.26 -21.13
C ASN A 83 -39.85 -1.21 -20.83
N ASP A 84 -38.97 -1.50 -19.86
CA ASP A 84 -38.93 -2.77 -19.14
C ASP A 84 -38.72 -2.50 -17.64
N PRO A 85 -39.71 -2.77 -16.76
CA PRO A 85 -39.59 -2.56 -15.32
C PRO A 85 -38.63 -3.51 -14.60
N ASP A 86 -38.16 -4.60 -15.24
CA ASP A 86 -37.40 -5.67 -14.57
C ASP A 86 -35.93 -5.78 -15.02
N PHE A 87 -35.43 -4.86 -15.86
CA PHE A 87 -34.03 -4.90 -16.30
C PHE A 87 -33.08 -4.26 -15.28
N MET A 88 -32.58 -5.05 -14.33
CA MET A 88 -31.37 -4.71 -13.55
C MET A 88 -30.11 -5.08 -14.36
N PRO A 89 -29.29 -4.11 -14.82
CA PRO A 89 -28.02 -4.44 -15.43
C PRO A 89 -27.08 -5.03 -14.34
N PRO A 90 -26.29 -6.08 -14.65
CA PRO A 90 -25.38 -6.66 -13.68
C PRO A 90 -24.35 -5.62 -13.28
N SER A 91 -24.40 -5.19 -12.02
CA SER A 91 -23.38 -4.32 -11.44
C SER A 91 -22.06 -5.07 -11.48
N ALA A 92 -21.17 -4.71 -12.41
CA ALA A 92 -19.79 -5.17 -12.37
C ALA A 92 -19.22 -4.83 -10.99
N PRO A 93 -18.70 -5.80 -10.22
CA PRO A 93 -18.20 -5.53 -8.88
C PRO A 93 -16.93 -4.68 -9.02
N LYS A 94 -17.05 -3.38 -8.73
CA LYS A 94 -15.88 -2.54 -8.43
C LYS A 94 -15.31 -3.05 -7.12
N ARG A 95 -14.41 -4.04 -7.18
CA ARG A 95 -13.57 -4.47 -6.04
C ARG A 95 -12.55 -3.38 -5.72
N ALA A 96 -12.99 -2.20 -5.31
CA ALA A 96 -12.18 -1.38 -4.42
C ALA A 96 -12.30 -2.05 -3.05
N LYS A 97 -11.24 -2.75 -2.60
CA LYS A 97 -11.16 -3.21 -1.21
C LYS A 97 -11.25 -1.96 -0.32
N LEU A 98 -12.45 -1.61 0.14
CA LEU A 98 -12.65 -0.57 1.12
C LEU A 98 -11.96 -1.03 2.40
N SER A 99 -10.77 -0.47 2.66
CA SER A 99 -10.02 -0.77 3.87
C SER A 99 -10.84 -0.27 5.06
N SER A 100 -11.23 -1.18 5.94
CA SER A 100 -11.95 -0.85 7.17
C SER A 100 -11.18 0.18 8.01
N PRO A 101 -11.84 1.00 8.83
CA PRO A 101 -11.14 1.88 9.77
C PRO A 101 -10.27 1.08 10.74
N LEU A 102 -9.22 1.71 11.25
CA LEU A 102 -8.38 1.16 12.33
C LEU A 102 -9.26 0.89 13.53
N SER A 103 -9.25 -0.34 14.01
CA SER A 103 -10.24 -0.85 14.95
C SER A 103 -9.63 -1.42 16.23
N ILE A 104 -8.37 -1.88 16.17
CA ILE A 104 -7.68 -2.50 17.31
C ILE A 104 -6.21 -2.08 17.34
N SER A 105 -5.63 -2.08 18.54
CA SER A 105 -4.19 -1.89 18.76
C SER A 105 -3.65 -3.14 19.45
N LEU A 106 -2.60 -3.73 18.88
CA LEU A 106 -1.97 -4.96 19.38
C LEU A 106 -0.57 -4.63 19.92
N PRO A 107 -0.10 -5.30 21.00
CA PRO A 107 1.25 -5.13 21.56
C PRO A 107 2.30 -5.82 20.68
N ILE A 108 2.29 -5.51 19.39
CA ILE A 108 3.23 -6.00 18.38
C ILE A 108 4.01 -4.79 17.90
N SER A 109 5.33 -4.89 17.91
CA SER A 109 6.20 -3.81 17.47
C SER A 109 6.05 -3.53 15.98
N SER A 110 6.24 -2.27 15.55
CA SER A 110 6.24 -1.90 14.14
C SER A 110 7.31 -0.91 13.74
N THR A 111 7.64 -0.94 12.44
CA THR A 111 8.48 0.06 11.79
C THR A 111 7.70 1.34 11.47
N ILE A 112 8.41 2.34 10.91
CA ILE A 112 7.79 3.62 10.56
C ILE A 112 6.72 3.44 9.48
N LYS A 113 5.51 3.94 9.74
CA LYS A 113 4.44 4.08 8.75
C LYS A 113 4.76 5.25 7.82
N GLY A 114 5.03 5.00 6.54
CA GLY A 114 5.19 6.07 5.55
C GLY A 114 5.73 5.65 4.18
N HIS A 115 5.56 6.55 3.21
CA HIS A 115 5.99 6.33 1.81
C HIS A 115 7.17 7.24 1.38
N ALA A 116 7.57 8.19 2.23
CA ALA A 116 8.55 9.22 1.87
C ALA A 116 10.01 8.86 2.22
N GLN A 117 10.20 7.84 3.07
CA GLN A 117 11.52 7.43 3.55
C GLN A 117 11.62 5.91 3.64
N CYS A 118 12.85 5.40 3.63
CA CYS A 118 13.10 3.99 3.86
C CYS A 118 12.70 3.58 5.29
N CYS A 119 11.95 2.48 5.43
CA CYS A 119 11.55 1.94 6.74
C CYS A 119 12.72 1.43 7.59
N LEU A 120 13.91 1.23 7.01
CA LEU A 120 15.12 0.74 7.67
C LEU A 120 16.10 1.89 7.97
N CYS A 121 16.74 2.46 6.94
CA CYS A 121 17.76 3.50 7.13
C CYS A 121 17.19 4.93 7.25
N LYS A 122 15.86 5.11 7.18
CA LYS A 122 15.18 6.41 7.29
C LYS A 122 15.60 7.45 6.23
N LYS A 123 16.41 7.08 5.24
CA LYS A 123 16.81 7.94 4.13
C LYS A 123 15.62 8.20 3.21
N ARG A 124 15.45 9.47 2.83
CA ARG A 124 14.51 9.88 1.78
C ARG A 124 15.19 9.72 0.43
N GLY A 125 14.45 9.33 -0.59
CA GLY A 125 15.02 9.22 -1.93
C GLY A 125 13.97 8.98 -3.01
N PRO A 126 14.28 9.38 -4.26
CA PRO A 126 13.38 9.16 -5.39
C PRO A 126 13.22 7.68 -5.75
N LYS A 127 14.22 6.83 -5.41
CA LYS A 127 14.28 5.41 -5.78
C LYS A 127 13.81 4.46 -4.67
N LEU A 128 12.86 4.88 -3.84
CA LEU A 128 12.30 3.99 -2.80
C LEU A 128 11.33 3.00 -3.44
N MET A 129 11.54 1.71 -3.17
CA MET A 129 10.67 0.63 -3.65
C MET A 129 9.71 0.21 -2.55
N VAL A 130 8.50 -0.21 -2.91
CA VAL A 130 7.55 -0.76 -1.94
C VAL A 130 8.09 -2.09 -1.44
N VAL A 131 8.08 -2.30 -0.13
CA VAL A 131 8.50 -3.57 0.48
C VAL A 131 7.52 -4.66 0.05
N PRO A 132 7.99 -5.75 -0.59
CA PRO A 132 7.15 -6.88 -0.99
C PRO A 132 6.38 -7.47 0.18
N GLN A 133 5.20 -8.05 -0.07
CA GLN A 133 4.40 -8.70 0.97
C GLN A 133 5.17 -9.82 1.69
N GLU A 134 5.85 -10.67 0.93
CA GLU A 134 6.64 -11.79 1.47
C GLU A 134 7.72 -11.29 2.45
N ALA A 135 8.47 -10.26 2.07
CA ALA A 135 9.50 -9.66 2.93
C ALA A 135 8.91 -9.08 4.22
N ARG A 136 7.73 -8.44 4.16
CA ARG A 136 7.04 -7.94 5.37
C ARG A 136 6.60 -9.08 6.27
N PHE A 137 6.17 -10.19 5.68
CA PHE A 137 5.69 -11.36 6.41
C PHE A 137 6.83 -12.16 7.06
N HIS A 138 7.95 -12.36 6.37
CA HIS A 138 9.15 -12.98 6.95
C HIS A 138 9.68 -12.19 8.15
N THR A 139 9.76 -10.86 8.04
CA THR A 139 10.15 -10.02 9.19
C THR A 139 9.21 -10.20 10.38
N PHE A 140 7.91 -10.38 10.13
CA PHE A 140 6.95 -10.65 11.19
C PHE A 140 7.21 -12.01 11.86
N LEU A 141 7.44 -13.08 11.08
CA LEU A 141 7.72 -14.41 11.63
C LEU A 141 9.02 -14.47 12.43
N GLU A 142 10.10 -13.87 11.92
CA GLU A 142 11.43 -13.98 12.52
C GLU A 142 11.64 -13.02 13.70
N LYS A 143 11.07 -11.81 13.61
CA LYS A 143 11.36 -10.73 14.57
C LYS A 143 10.16 -10.25 15.37
N ASN A 144 8.96 -10.74 15.07
CA ASN A 144 7.71 -10.21 15.63
C ASN A 144 7.58 -8.68 15.44
N ILE A 145 8.04 -8.17 14.28
CA ILE A 145 7.95 -6.76 13.91
C ILE A 145 7.08 -6.61 12.66
N ILE A 146 6.08 -5.75 12.75
CA ILE A 146 5.19 -5.41 11.63
C ILE A 146 5.83 -4.33 10.77
N ILE A 147 5.96 -4.63 9.48
CA ILE A 147 6.20 -3.63 8.45
C ILE A 147 4.85 -3.26 7.82
N PRO A 148 4.37 -2.02 8.02
CA PRO A 148 3.08 -1.58 7.50
C PRO A 148 2.96 -1.76 5.98
N ALA A 149 1.76 -2.09 5.48
CA ALA A 149 1.51 -2.17 4.04
C ALA A 149 1.85 -0.84 3.34
N GLY A 150 2.49 -0.93 2.17
CA GLY A 150 2.93 0.24 1.41
C GLY A 150 4.19 0.93 1.95
N SER A 151 4.78 0.44 3.05
CA SER A 151 6.11 0.88 3.49
C SER A 151 7.11 0.73 2.35
N ARG A 152 8.06 1.67 2.28
CA ARG A 152 9.07 1.67 1.23
C ARG A 152 10.46 1.52 1.81
N CYS A 153 11.39 0.96 1.02
CA CYS A 153 12.78 0.83 1.39
C CYS A 153 13.72 1.15 0.23
N CYS A 154 14.99 1.38 0.56
CA CYS A 154 16.04 1.56 -0.44
C CYS A 154 16.30 0.23 -1.18
N PRO A 155 16.64 0.26 -2.48
CA PRO A 155 16.98 -0.95 -3.23
C PRO A 155 18.13 -1.74 -2.63
N ARG A 156 19.09 -1.05 -1.99
CA ARG A 156 20.22 -1.68 -1.28
C ARG A 156 19.79 -2.69 -0.20
N HIS A 157 18.61 -2.52 0.39
CA HIS A 157 18.14 -3.41 1.44
C HIS A 157 17.28 -4.56 0.93
N LEU A 158 16.92 -4.56 -0.36
CA LEU A 158 16.13 -5.63 -0.95
C LEU A 158 17.03 -6.49 -1.84
N CYS A 159 16.83 -7.80 -1.75
CA CYS A 159 17.28 -8.80 -2.70
C CYS A 159 16.07 -9.46 -3.38
N THR A 160 16.31 -10.42 -4.28
CA THR A 160 15.27 -11.13 -5.01
C THR A 160 14.25 -11.82 -4.10
N GLU A 161 14.67 -12.31 -2.94
CA GLU A 161 13.84 -13.08 -2.00
C GLU A 161 13.32 -12.27 -0.80
N GLY A 162 13.63 -10.97 -0.72
CA GLY A 162 13.18 -10.13 0.38
C GLY A 162 14.24 -9.16 0.85
N PHE A 163 14.51 -9.10 2.16
CA PHE A 163 15.57 -8.26 2.71
C PHE A 163 16.94 -8.94 2.58
N THR A 164 18.01 -8.17 2.38
CA THR A 164 19.39 -8.70 2.50
C THR A 164 19.63 -9.16 3.94
N LYS A 165 20.58 -10.07 4.17
CA LYS A 165 20.90 -10.56 5.52
C LYS A 165 21.24 -9.41 6.48
N GLU A 166 22.09 -8.47 6.06
CA GLU A 166 22.45 -7.33 6.90
C GLU A 166 21.24 -6.42 7.15
N ALA A 167 20.43 -6.18 6.12
CA ALA A 167 19.23 -5.37 6.26
C ALA A 167 18.20 -6.00 7.18
N ASN A 168 18.09 -7.34 7.16
CA ASN A 168 17.20 -8.09 8.02
C ASN A 168 17.66 -7.99 9.48
N GLU A 169 18.95 -8.12 9.76
CA GLU A 169 19.52 -7.92 11.11
C GLU A 169 19.29 -6.48 11.63
N ASP A 170 19.45 -5.48 10.76
CA ASP A 170 19.27 -4.05 11.08
C ASP A 170 17.81 -3.60 11.29
N ILE A 171 16.82 -4.46 11.01
CA ILE A 171 15.40 -4.10 11.21
C ILE A 171 15.16 -3.83 12.69
N THR A 172 14.80 -2.58 12.99
CA THR A 172 14.48 -2.09 14.33
C THR A 172 13.05 -1.57 14.39
N SER A 173 12.38 -1.87 15.50
CA SER A 173 11.06 -1.32 15.79
C SER A 173 11.15 0.15 16.17
N VAL A 174 10.19 0.95 15.72
CA VAL A 174 10.03 2.35 16.13
C VAL A 174 8.85 2.52 17.09
N TYR A 175 7.81 1.70 16.92
CA TYR A 175 6.65 1.66 17.79
C TYR A 175 6.55 0.31 18.45
N THR A 176 6.09 0.27 19.71
CA THR A 176 5.87 -0.96 20.48
C THR A 176 4.46 -1.52 20.34
N VAL A 177 3.56 -0.74 19.74
CA VAL A 177 2.15 -1.06 19.51
C VAL A 177 1.85 -0.87 18.03
N SER A 178 1.04 -1.77 17.46
CA SER A 178 0.62 -1.73 16.08
C SER A 178 -0.89 -1.71 15.96
N ASP A 179 -1.39 -0.70 15.25
CA ASP A 179 -2.81 -0.58 14.96
C ASP A 179 -3.18 -1.38 13.70
N PHE A 180 -4.23 -2.17 13.83
CA PHE A 180 -4.81 -2.95 12.75
C PHE A 180 -6.26 -2.54 12.51
N ASN A 181 -6.64 -2.61 11.24
CA ASN A 181 -8.04 -2.64 10.88
C ASN A 181 -8.49 -4.09 10.65
N ARG A 182 -9.80 -4.34 10.61
CA ARG A 182 -10.36 -5.67 10.36
C ARG A 182 -9.74 -6.33 9.13
N SER A 183 -9.58 -5.59 8.03
CA SER A 183 -9.08 -6.12 6.76
C SER A 183 -7.62 -6.60 6.86
N GLY A 184 -6.74 -5.79 7.47
CA GLY A 184 -5.34 -6.10 7.63
C GLY A 184 -5.08 -7.19 8.68
N LEU A 185 -5.93 -7.29 9.71
CA LEU A 185 -5.88 -8.40 10.64
C LEU A 185 -6.26 -9.72 9.96
N LEU A 186 -7.36 -9.73 9.20
CA LEU A 186 -7.76 -10.92 8.45
C LEU A 186 -6.71 -11.32 7.42
N GLU A 187 -6.12 -10.35 6.69
CA GLU A 187 -5.02 -10.61 5.76
C GLU A 187 -3.80 -11.24 6.47
N LEU A 188 -3.45 -10.76 7.67
CA LEU A 188 -2.38 -11.35 8.46
C LEU A 188 -2.70 -12.80 8.85
N ILE A 189 -3.91 -13.05 9.37
CA ILE A 189 -4.37 -14.41 9.76
C ILE A 189 -4.37 -15.36 8.56
N ASP A 190 -4.89 -14.90 7.42
CA ASP A 190 -4.93 -15.69 6.18
C ASP A 190 -3.51 -16.00 5.69
N THR A 191 -2.60 -15.02 5.72
CA THR A 191 -1.19 -15.22 5.34
C THR A 191 -0.50 -16.22 6.27
N ILE A 192 -0.73 -16.13 7.59
CA ILE A 192 -0.21 -17.11 8.56
C ILE A 192 -0.74 -18.51 8.25
N ARG A 193 -2.05 -18.63 7.97
CA ARG A 193 -2.68 -19.90 7.63
C ARG A 193 -2.11 -20.50 6.36
N GLU A 194 -1.98 -19.71 5.30
CA GLU A 194 -1.39 -20.15 4.03
C GLU A 194 0.05 -20.61 4.22
N HIS A 195 0.85 -19.86 4.99
CA HIS A 195 2.21 -20.25 5.32
C HIS A 195 2.26 -21.57 6.10
N ALA A 196 1.40 -21.74 7.11
CA ALA A 196 1.31 -22.98 7.89
C ALA A 196 0.88 -24.17 7.01
N LEU A 197 -0.04 -23.97 6.05
CA LEU A 197 -0.46 -25.02 5.12
C LEU A 197 0.64 -25.39 4.12
N LYS A 198 1.36 -24.41 3.57
CA LYS A 198 2.52 -24.65 2.70
C LYS A 198 3.62 -25.44 3.42
N ASN A 199 3.79 -25.18 4.71
CA ASN A 199 4.78 -25.85 5.55
C ASN A 199 4.20 -27.01 6.37
N LYS A 200 2.99 -27.51 6.07
CA LYS A 200 2.33 -28.56 6.86
C LYS A 200 3.14 -29.86 6.90
N ASN A 201 3.84 -30.16 5.80
CA ASN A 201 4.69 -31.34 5.67
C ASN A 201 6.18 -31.02 5.91
N ALA A 202 6.51 -29.78 6.29
CA ALA A 202 7.88 -29.43 6.65
C ALA A 202 8.25 -30.21 7.91
N ARG A 203 9.13 -31.19 7.76
CA ARG A 203 9.70 -31.94 8.88
C ARG A 203 10.90 -31.18 9.42
N ILE A 204 11.21 -31.46 10.68
CA ILE A 204 12.48 -31.06 11.27
C ILE A 204 13.57 -31.77 10.46
N ASP A 205 14.42 -30.97 9.84
CA ASP A 205 15.49 -31.43 8.96
C ASP A 205 16.83 -31.09 9.62
N PHE A 206 17.45 -32.11 10.23
CA PHE A 206 18.73 -31.96 10.91
C PHE A 206 19.91 -31.79 9.96
N ASP A 207 19.74 -32.06 8.66
CA ASP A 207 20.79 -31.91 7.65
C ASP A 207 20.83 -30.49 7.04
N LYS A 208 19.77 -29.70 7.25
CA LYS A 208 19.74 -28.30 6.82
C LYS A 208 20.38 -27.38 7.86
N SER A 209 21.65 -27.04 7.63
CA SER A 209 22.49 -26.19 8.51
C SER A 209 21.95 -24.80 8.86
N SER A 210 20.94 -24.30 8.14
CA SER A 210 20.29 -23.02 8.41
C SER A 210 18.94 -23.12 9.11
N SER A 211 18.45 -24.35 9.37
CA SER A 211 17.10 -24.57 9.87
C SER A 211 17.01 -24.64 11.40
N LEU A 212 18.08 -25.05 12.06
CA LEU A 212 18.13 -25.28 13.50
C LEU A 212 19.43 -24.70 14.06
N ASN A 213 19.35 -24.00 15.19
CA ASN A 213 20.52 -23.52 15.92
C ASN A 213 20.92 -24.51 17.02
N ASP A 214 22.06 -24.28 17.71
CA ASP A 214 22.54 -25.19 18.77
C ASP A 214 21.55 -25.35 19.93
N THR A 215 20.74 -24.31 20.20
CA THR A 215 19.67 -24.39 21.22
C THR A 215 18.57 -25.34 20.76
N ASP A 216 18.19 -25.29 19.49
CA ASP A 216 17.20 -26.20 18.91
C ASP A 216 17.71 -27.64 18.92
N PHE A 217 18.96 -27.88 18.52
CA PHE A 217 19.60 -29.20 18.58
C PHE A 217 19.61 -29.77 20.00
N ARG A 218 20.00 -28.95 21.00
CA ARG A 218 19.97 -29.35 22.40
C ARG A 218 18.57 -29.65 22.89
N ASN A 219 17.58 -28.87 22.50
CA ASN A 219 16.19 -29.09 22.89
C ASN A 219 15.59 -30.35 22.26
N LEU A 220 15.94 -30.65 21.01
CA LEU A 220 15.37 -31.77 20.25
C LEU A 220 16.08 -33.09 20.50
N THR A 221 17.39 -33.07 20.72
CA THR A 221 18.23 -34.27 20.79
C THR A 221 19.02 -34.40 22.09
N GLY A 222 19.16 -33.31 22.86
CA GLY A 222 20.04 -33.24 24.03
C GLY A 222 21.52 -32.97 23.69
N LEU A 223 21.87 -32.90 22.41
CA LEU A 223 23.24 -32.78 21.91
C LEU A 223 23.49 -31.40 21.29
N THR A 224 24.75 -30.98 21.24
CA THR A 224 25.16 -29.86 20.37
C THR A 224 25.13 -30.28 18.90
N ILE A 225 25.18 -29.31 17.99
CA ILE A 225 25.34 -29.59 16.56
C ILE A 225 26.56 -30.47 16.32
N THR A 226 27.70 -30.12 16.93
CA THR A 226 28.96 -30.86 16.75
C THR A 226 28.90 -32.29 17.29
N ASP A 227 28.29 -32.49 18.46
CA ASP A 227 28.15 -33.84 19.05
C ASP A 227 27.19 -34.70 18.23
N PHE A 228 26.13 -34.10 17.69
CA PHE A 228 25.17 -34.79 16.82
C PHE A 228 25.82 -35.20 15.49
N GLU A 229 26.60 -34.32 14.87
CA GLU A 229 27.34 -34.61 13.64
C GLU A 229 28.40 -35.69 13.87
N ASP A 230 29.15 -35.61 14.98
CA ASP A 230 30.13 -36.62 15.38
C ASP A 230 29.46 -38.00 15.57
N LEU A 231 28.35 -38.05 16.31
CA LEU A 231 27.59 -39.29 16.50
C LEU A 231 27.07 -39.86 15.18
N CYS A 232 26.56 -39.02 14.29
CA CYS A 232 26.12 -39.45 12.96
C CYS A 232 27.28 -40.00 12.11
N SER A 233 28.48 -39.45 12.23
CA SER A 233 29.65 -39.91 11.47
C SER A 233 30.11 -41.32 11.84
N HIS A 234 29.79 -41.78 13.05
CA HIS A 234 30.13 -43.09 13.57
C HIS A 234 29.05 -44.15 13.33
N ILE A 235 27.89 -43.79 12.79
CA ILE A 235 26.80 -44.72 12.47
C ILE A 235 26.82 -45.01 10.96
N PRO A 236 27.31 -46.19 10.52
CA PRO A 236 27.34 -46.53 9.10
C PRO A 236 25.92 -46.71 8.55
N ASN A 237 25.62 -46.06 7.42
CA ASN A 237 24.30 -46.03 6.75
C ASN A 237 23.18 -45.53 7.67
N SER A 238 23.23 -44.25 8.06
CA SER A 238 22.21 -43.65 8.91
C SER A 238 20.88 -43.48 8.15
N ALA A 239 20.06 -44.54 8.18
CA ALA A 239 18.60 -44.48 8.01
C ALA A 239 17.90 -43.53 9.01
N ILE A 240 18.68 -42.84 9.85
CA ILE A 240 18.29 -41.75 10.74
C ILE A 240 18.16 -40.42 9.95
N ARG A 241 18.91 -40.26 8.85
CA ARG A 241 18.89 -39.06 7.99
C ARG A 241 17.95 -39.21 6.77
N ASP A 242 17.74 -40.43 6.28
CA ASP A 242 16.84 -40.67 5.14
C ASP A 242 15.37 -40.59 5.54
N THR A 243 14.72 -39.47 5.20
CA THR A 243 13.27 -39.43 4.96
C THR A 243 12.93 -38.84 3.59
N GLU A 244 13.65 -39.25 2.55
CA GLU A 244 13.10 -39.17 1.20
C GLU A 244 12.02 -40.26 1.04
N TYR A 245 10.76 -39.87 1.22
CA TYR A 245 9.64 -40.57 0.58
C TYR A 245 9.24 -39.73 -0.62
N GLU A 246 9.49 -40.28 -1.82
CA GLU A 246 8.94 -39.77 -3.07
C GLU A 246 7.42 -39.63 -2.95
N ALA A 247 6.91 -38.47 -3.36
CA ALA A 247 5.48 -38.19 -3.49
C ALA A 247 4.98 -38.55 -4.90
#